data_AF-A0A9E3Y0U7-F1
#
_entry.id   AF-A0A9E3Y0U7-F1
#
_cell.length_a   1.000
_cell.length_b   1.000
_cell.length_c   1.000
_cell.angle_alpha   90.00
_cell.angle_beta   90.00
_cell.angle_gamma   90.00
#
_symmetry.space_group_name_H-M   'P 1'
#
loop_
_entity.id
_entity.type
_entity.pdbx_description
1 polymer ?
#
loop_
_entity_poly.entity_id
_entity_poly.type
_entity_poly.pdbx_seq_one_letter_code
_entity_poly.pdbx_strand_id
1 'polypeptide(L)'
;GQYLRPQVGGTWLVGGTEPECDELHWVDDPDTMEPYPTVEQYETSMLRLAKRMPAFGVPHRMAGLAALYDVADDWVPFYDRTDVPGFYLACGTSGNQFKNAPMAGRFLAAIIDHEAVGGNHDEQPVQVVGQRT
;
A
#
# COMPACT_ATOMS: atom_id res chain seq x y z
N GLY A 1 -0.43 -12.96 7.74
CA GLY A 1 -1.81 -13.31 8.11
C GLY A 1 -2.70 -13.04 6.91
N GLN A 2 -4.01 -12.91 7.11
CA GLN A 2 -4.92 -12.44 6.05
C GLN A 2 -5.94 -11.47 6.65
N TYR A 3 -6.28 -10.42 5.91
CA TYR A 3 -7.41 -9.55 6.25
C TYR A 3 -8.67 -9.99 5.51
N LEU A 4 -9.82 -9.75 6.14
CA LEU A 4 -11.14 -10.02 5.58
C LEU A 4 -11.96 -8.74 5.69
N ARG A 5 -12.41 -8.21 4.55
CA ARG A 5 -13.22 -6.99 4.51
C ARG A 5 -14.54 -7.25 3.78
N PRO A 6 -15.69 -7.12 4.43
CA PRO A 6 -16.98 -7.14 3.73
C PRO A 6 -17.02 -6.08 2.64
N GLN A 7 -17.67 -6.39 1.52
CA GLN A 7 -17.88 -5.47 0.41
C GLN A 7 -19.38 -5.40 0.06
N VAL A 8 -19.77 -4.27 -0.52
CA VAL A 8 -21.13 -4.09 -1.06
C VAL A 8 -21.44 -5.20 -2.06
N GLY A 9 -22.67 -5.71 -2.03
CA GLY A 9 -23.11 -6.80 -2.91
C GLY A 9 -22.94 -8.20 -2.31
N GLY A 10 -22.64 -8.31 -1.01
CA GLY A 10 -22.54 -9.61 -0.32
C GLY A 10 -21.25 -10.37 -0.61
N THR A 11 -20.23 -9.68 -1.13
CA THR A 11 -18.90 -10.24 -1.38
C THR A 11 -17.93 -9.90 -0.25
N TRP A 12 -16.78 -10.58 -0.26
CA TRP A 12 -15.67 -10.34 0.65
C TRP A 12 -14.41 -10.02 -0.15
N LEU A 13 -13.64 -9.06 0.34
CA LEU A 13 -12.25 -8.91 -0.06
C LEU A 13 -11.37 -9.66 0.94
N VAL A 14 -10.49 -10.46 0.38
CA VAL A 14 -9.53 -11.30 1.10
C VAL A 14 -8.16 -10.95 0.55
N GLY A 15 -7.23 -10.62 1.44
CA GLY A 15 -5.87 -10.30 1.06
C GLY A 15 -4.85 -10.70 2.13
N GLY A 16 -3.60 -10.83 1.69
CA GLY A 16 -2.47 -11.12 2.57
C GLY A 16 -2.16 -9.98 3.54
N THR A 17 -1.37 -10.32 4.55
CA THR A 17 -0.67 -9.35 5.41
C THR A 17 0.79 -9.77 5.56
N GLU A 18 1.35 -10.30 4.46
CA GLU A 18 2.77 -10.65 4.31
C GLU A 18 3.33 -11.42 5.53
N PRO A 19 2.73 -12.56 5.94
CA PRO A 19 3.31 -13.37 7.01
C PRO A 19 4.68 -13.92 6.59
N GLU A 20 5.55 -14.16 7.57
CA GLU A 20 6.87 -14.77 7.36
C GLU A 20 6.85 -16.10 6.57
N CYS A 21 5.74 -16.83 6.60
CA CYS A 21 5.61 -18.08 5.85
C CYS A 21 5.22 -17.92 4.38
N ASP A 22 4.84 -16.73 3.93
CA ASP A 22 4.55 -16.43 2.52
C ASP A 22 5.75 -15.72 1.91
N GLU A 23 6.19 -16.19 0.74
CA GLU A 23 7.25 -15.54 -0.01
C GLU A 23 6.78 -14.17 -0.53
N LEU A 24 7.67 -13.18 -0.50
CA LEU A 24 7.44 -11.90 -1.15
C LEU A 24 7.73 -12.05 -2.65
N HIS A 25 6.72 -11.78 -3.47
CA HIS A 25 6.85 -11.80 -4.92
C HIS A 25 7.22 -10.41 -5.44
N TRP A 26 8.41 -10.31 -6.02
CA TRP A 26 8.90 -9.10 -6.69
C TRP A 26 8.67 -9.18 -8.19
N VAL A 27 8.37 -8.03 -8.80
CA VAL A 27 8.16 -7.92 -10.25
C VAL A 27 9.26 -7.04 -10.82
N ASP A 28 9.97 -7.56 -11.84
CA ASP A 28 11.09 -6.85 -12.47
C ASP A 28 10.63 -5.64 -13.30
N ASP A 29 9.53 -5.81 -14.05
CA ASP A 29 8.93 -4.75 -14.88
C ASP A 29 7.46 -4.51 -14.46
N PRO A 30 7.15 -3.38 -13.80
CA PRO A 30 5.81 -3.09 -13.31
C PRO A 30 4.77 -2.96 -14.44
N ASP A 31 5.18 -2.68 -15.67
CA ASP A 31 4.28 -2.54 -16.82
C ASP A 31 3.82 -3.90 -17.39
N THR A 32 4.42 -5.00 -16.94
CA THR A 32 4.12 -6.37 -17.41
C THR A 32 3.28 -7.19 -16.43
N MET A 33 2.83 -6.57 -15.34
CA MET A 33 2.14 -7.27 -14.26
C MET A 33 0.76 -7.80 -14.68
N GLU A 34 0.46 -9.04 -14.28
CA GLU A 34 -0.85 -9.68 -14.48
C GLU A 34 -1.87 -9.13 -13.46
N PRO A 35 -2.96 -8.45 -13.89
CA PRO A 35 -3.94 -7.85 -12.99
C PRO A 35 -4.83 -8.84 -12.24
N TYR A 36 -4.65 -10.15 -12.44
CA TYR A 36 -5.42 -11.21 -11.78
C TYR A 36 -4.55 -12.08 -10.87
N PRO A 37 -5.10 -12.64 -9.78
CA PRO A 37 -4.35 -13.53 -8.90
C PRO A 37 -4.00 -14.83 -9.61
N THR A 38 -2.85 -15.41 -9.25
CA THR A 38 -2.51 -16.79 -9.63
C THR A 38 -3.45 -17.78 -8.94
N VAL A 39 -3.58 -18.98 -9.53
CA VAL A 39 -4.36 -20.08 -8.94
C VAL A 39 -3.85 -20.41 -7.54
N GLU A 40 -2.54 -20.50 -7.37
CA GLU A 40 -1.90 -20.81 -6.09
C GLU A 40 -2.23 -19.78 -4.99
N GLN A 41 -2.14 -18.48 -5.31
CA GLN A 41 -2.45 -17.43 -4.34
C GLN A 41 -3.94 -17.41 -3.98
N TYR A 42 -4.80 -17.66 -4.96
CA TYR A 42 -6.25 -17.76 -4.75
C TYR A 42 -6.58 -18.95 -3.85
N GLU A 43 -6.09 -20.16 -4.17
CA GLU A 43 -6.34 -21.37 -3.39
C GLU A 43 -5.81 -21.22 -1.96
N THR A 44 -4.61 -20.68 -1.78
CA THR A 44 -4.01 -20.43 -0.46
C THR A 44 -4.90 -19.51 0.38
N SER A 45 -5.36 -18.39 -0.19
CA SER A 45 -6.25 -17.45 0.49
C SER A 45 -7.61 -18.07 0.83
N MET A 46 -8.20 -18.82 -0.10
CA MET A 46 -9.50 -19.47 0.10
C MET A 46 -9.44 -20.59 1.13
N LEU A 47 -8.39 -21.41 1.14
CA LEU A 47 -8.20 -22.47 2.14
C LEU A 47 -8.04 -21.88 3.54
N ARG A 48 -7.27 -20.79 3.68
CA ARG A 48 -7.14 -20.07 4.95
C ARG A 48 -8.47 -19.47 5.40
N LEU A 49 -9.24 -18.87 4.49
CA LEU A 49 -10.57 -18.35 4.79
C LEU A 49 -11.54 -19.47 5.20
N ALA A 50 -11.64 -20.56 4.43
CA ALA A 50 -12.52 -21.68 4.73
C ALA A 50 -12.19 -22.34 6.07
N LYS A 51 -10.90 -22.41 6.45
CA LYS A 51 -10.50 -22.88 7.78
C LYS A 51 -10.96 -21.95 8.91
N ARG A 52 -11.02 -20.63 8.67
CA ARG A 52 -11.45 -19.63 9.67
C ARG A 52 -12.96 -19.46 9.72
N MET A 53 -13.63 -19.62 8.58
CA MET A 53 -15.07 -19.47 8.38
C MET A 53 -15.61 -20.62 7.53
N PRO A 54 -15.81 -21.82 8.10
CA PRO A 54 -16.21 -23.01 7.33
C PRO A 54 -17.52 -22.85 6.55
N ALA A 55 -18.46 -22.06 7.07
CA ALA A 55 -19.74 -21.78 6.40
C ALA A 55 -19.60 -20.98 5.10
N PHE A 56 -18.47 -20.30 4.87
CA PHE A 56 -18.20 -19.60 3.62
C PHE A 56 -17.90 -20.58 2.47
N GLY A 57 -17.29 -21.73 2.78
CA GLY A 57 -16.85 -22.71 1.78
C GLY A 57 -15.72 -22.19 0.88
N VAL A 58 -15.54 -22.84 -0.28
CA VAL A 58 -14.61 -22.40 -1.33
C VAL A 58 -15.44 -22.14 -2.60
N PRO A 59 -15.44 -20.92 -3.16
CA PRO A 59 -16.19 -20.62 -4.37
C PRO A 59 -15.68 -21.43 -5.58
N HIS A 60 -16.59 -21.90 -6.43
CA HIS A 60 -16.28 -22.69 -7.63
C HIS A 60 -15.71 -21.86 -8.79
N ARG A 61 -15.76 -20.53 -8.69
CA ARG A 61 -15.26 -19.61 -9.71
C ARG A 61 -14.23 -18.68 -9.07
N MET A 62 -13.04 -18.64 -9.65
CA MET A 62 -11.99 -17.71 -9.23
C MET A 62 -12.42 -16.27 -9.54
N ALA A 63 -12.24 -15.39 -8.56
CA ALA A 63 -12.45 -13.96 -8.70
C ALA A 63 -11.45 -13.22 -7.80
N GLY A 64 -10.86 -12.14 -8.31
CA GLY A 64 -9.91 -11.33 -7.59
C GLY A 64 -9.19 -10.37 -8.51
N LEU A 65 -8.45 -9.45 -7.92
CA LEU A 65 -7.56 -8.53 -8.60
C LEU A 65 -6.20 -8.60 -7.90
N ALA A 66 -5.15 -8.40 -8.66
CA ALA A 66 -3.82 -8.16 -8.15
C ALA A 66 -3.45 -6.69 -8.42
N ALA A 67 -2.59 -6.13 -7.59
CA ALA A 67 -2.00 -4.81 -7.78
C ALA A 67 -0.61 -4.78 -7.14
N LEU A 68 0.24 -3.84 -7.57
CA LEU A 68 1.60 -3.70 -7.08
C LEU A 68 1.67 -2.74 -5.89
N TYR A 69 2.61 -3.00 -4.99
CA TYR A 69 3.10 -2.03 -4.03
C TYR A 69 4.42 -1.45 -4.54
N ASP A 70 4.59 -0.13 -4.40
CA ASP A 70 5.89 0.51 -4.48
C ASP A 70 6.55 0.46 -3.10
N VAL A 71 7.37 -0.55 -2.85
CA VAL A 71 7.89 -0.84 -1.50
C VAL A 71 9.24 -0.14 -1.28
N ALA A 72 9.40 0.51 -0.13
CA ALA A 72 10.69 0.97 0.37
C ALA A 72 11.36 -0.13 1.21
N ASP A 73 12.68 -0.16 1.27
CA ASP A 73 13.45 -1.21 1.98
C ASP A 73 13.08 -1.33 3.48
N ASP A 74 12.65 -0.22 4.10
CA ASP A 74 12.22 -0.14 5.49
C ASP A 74 10.70 -0.03 5.68
N TRP A 75 9.94 -0.12 4.59
CA TRP A 75 8.47 0.00 4.54
C TRP A 75 7.92 1.39 4.93
N VAL A 76 8.76 2.43 4.94
CA VAL A 76 8.38 3.82 5.23
C VAL A 76 8.24 4.61 3.93
N PRO A 77 7.17 5.41 3.74
CA PRO A 77 7.00 6.19 2.52
C PRO A 77 8.03 7.33 2.41
N PHE A 78 8.41 7.66 1.17
CA PHE A 78 9.19 8.84 0.84
C PHE A 78 8.26 10.00 0.50
N TYR A 79 8.26 11.02 1.36
CA TYR A 79 7.61 12.32 1.14
C TYR A 79 8.66 13.41 1.31
N ASP A 80 9.39 13.72 0.25
CA ASP A 80 10.58 14.57 0.38
C ASP A 80 10.99 15.26 -0.92
N ARG A 81 11.96 16.17 -0.85
CA ARG A 81 12.67 16.72 -2.01
C ARG A 81 13.71 15.74 -2.52
N THR A 82 14.10 15.93 -3.78
CA THR A 82 15.27 15.25 -4.36
C THR A 82 16.48 16.18 -4.39
N ASP A 83 17.63 15.64 -4.79
CA ASP A 83 18.81 16.44 -5.14
C ASP A 83 18.62 17.28 -6.43
N VAL A 84 17.55 17.05 -7.19
CA VAL A 84 17.19 17.86 -8.36
C VAL A 84 16.28 19.01 -7.89
N PRO A 85 16.71 20.28 -8.06
CA PRO A 85 15.92 21.42 -7.59
C PRO A 85 14.51 21.44 -8.20
N GLY A 86 13.51 21.57 -7.33
CA GLY A 86 12.10 21.64 -7.73
C GLY A 86 11.42 20.27 -7.96
N PHE A 87 12.12 19.15 -7.74
CA PHE A 87 11.54 17.81 -7.82
C PHE A 87 11.32 17.22 -6.43
N TYR A 88 10.12 16.69 -6.19
CA TYR A 88 9.65 16.12 -4.93
C TYR A 88 9.05 14.74 -5.18
N LEU A 89 9.17 13.85 -4.18
CA LEU A 89 8.74 12.46 -4.25
C LEU A 89 7.58 12.18 -3.32
N ALA A 90 6.66 11.34 -3.80
CA ALA A 90 5.51 10.83 -3.08
C ALA A 90 5.33 9.33 -3.37
N CYS A 91 6.31 8.53 -2.97
CA CYS A 91 6.43 7.13 -3.37
C CYS A 91 6.91 6.23 -2.21
N GLY A 92 7.21 4.96 -2.49
CA GLY A 92 7.63 4.00 -1.47
C GLY A 92 6.50 3.65 -0.49
N THR A 93 5.24 3.74 -0.92
CA THR A 93 4.09 3.70 -0.02
C THR A 93 3.85 2.34 0.64
N SER A 94 4.53 1.29 0.19
CA SER A 94 4.68 0.02 0.92
C SER A 94 3.34 -0.60 1.34
N GLY A 95 2.28 -0.38 0.54
CA GLY A 95 0.97 -1.00 0.69
C GLY A 95 0.08 -0.50 1.82
N ASN A 96 0.49 0.50 2.59
CA ASN A 96 -0.23 0.91 3.81
C ASN A 96 -0.72 2.38 3.82
N GLN A 97 -0.40 3.17 2.79
CA GLN A 97 -0.65 4.62 2.79
C GLN A 97 -1.99 5.06 2.21
N PHE A 98 -2.84 4.18 1.68
CA PHE A 98 -4.17 4.59 1.18
C PHE A 98 -4.98 5.34 2.24
N LYS A 99 -4.89 4.91 3.50
CA LYS A 99 -5.54 5.58 4.65
C LYS A 99 -4.94 6.95 4.99
N ASN A 100 -3.66 7.15 4.66
CA ASN A 100 -2.86 8.32 5.00
C ASN A 100 -2.73 9.30 3.82
N ALA A 101 -3.21 8.95 2.62
CA ALA A 101 -3.07 9.76 1.42
C ALA A 101 -3.49 11.24 1.61
N PRO A 102 -4.57 11.58 2.36
CA PRO A 102 -4.89 12.98 2.63
C PRO A 102 -3.83 13.74 3.44
N MET A 103 -3.10 13.05 4.32
CA MET A 103 -2.00 13.64 5.08
C MET A 103 -0.72 13.72 4.26
N ALA A 104 -0.44 12.72 3.41
CA ALA A 104 0.72 12.74 2.50
C ALA A 104 0.74 14.03 1.65
N GLY A 105 -0.42 14.41 1.08
CA GLY A 105 -0.53 15.65 0.32
C GLY A 105 -0.28 16.91 1.16
N ARG A 106 -0.65 16.91 2.45
CA ARG A 106 -0.39 18.05 3.36
C ARG A 106 1.08 18.15 3.73
N PHE A 107 1.74 17.02 3.96
CA PHE A 107 3.18 16.99 4.22
C PHE A 107 3.96 17.53 3.03
N LEU A 108 3.64 17.05 1.81
CA LEU A 108 4.29 17.53 0.60
C LEU A 108 4.07 19.02 0.35
N ALA A 109 2.83 19.51 0.52
CA ALA A 109 2.57 20.93 0.38
C ALA A 109 3.41 21.76 1.36
N ALA A 110 3.51 21.35 2.63
CA ALA A 110 4.32 22.04 3.63
C ALA A 110 5.82 22.02 3.30
N ILE A 111 6.35 20.88 2.82
CA ILE A 111 7.75 20.74 2.38
C ILE A 111 8.02 21.69 1.21
N ILE A 112 7.16 21.66 0.18
CA ILE A 112 7.29 22.51 -1.02
C ILE A 112 7.26 23.99 -0.65
N ASP A 113 6.31 24.41 0.20
CA ASP A 113 6.18 25.81 0.62
C ASP A 113 7.40 26.27 1.44
N HIS A 114 7.95 25.39 2.29
CA HIS A 114 9.14 25.68 3.09
C HIS A 114 10.39 25.86 2.21
N GLU A 115 10.61 24.96 1.27
CA GLU A 115 11.73 25.02 0.32
C GLU A 115 11.61 26.22 -0.63
N ALA A 116 10.39 26.58 -1.05
CA ALA A 116 10.14 27.71 -1.95
C ALA A 116 10.58 29.07 -1.39
N VAL A 117 10.68 29.21 -0.06
CA VAL A 117 11.17 30.42 0.62
C VAL A 117 12.63 30.31 1.09
N GLY A 118 13.35 29.28 0.63
CA GLY A 118 14.76 29.04 0.98
C GLY A 118 14.96 28.31 2.31
N GLY A 119 13.95 27.60 2.79
CA GLY A 119 14.07 26.66 3.90
C GLY A 119 14.91 25.42 3.52
N ASN A 120 15.23 24.59 4.52
CA ASN A 120 15.88 23.30 4.32
C ASN A 120 15.19 22.27 5.21
N HIS A 121 14.37 21.40 4.60
CA HIS A 121 13.59 20.39 5.32
C HIS A 121 14.47 19.40 6.11
N ASP A 122 15.70 19.12 5.66
CA ASP A 122 16.60 18.18 6.34
C ASP A 122 17.14 18.75 7.66
N GLU A 123 17.40 20.06 7.67
CA GLU A 123 17.93 20.76 8.84
C GLU A 123 16.82 21.29 9.75
N GLN A 124 15.69 21.67 9.15
CA GLN A 124 14.52 22.27 9.80
C GLN A 124 13.24 21.56 9.34
N PRO A 125 12.97 20.34 9.85
CA PRO A 125 11.84 19.55 9.40
C PRO A 125 10.50 20.25 9.61
N VAL A 126 9.66 20.26 8.57
CA VAL A 126 8.35 20.90 8.62
C VAL A 126 7.47 20.20 9.65
N GLN A 127 6.68 20.99 10.37
CA GLN A 127 5.75 20.48 11.37
C GLN A 127 4.32 20.69 10.85
N VAL A 128 3.55 19.60 10.76
CA VAL A 128 2.16 19.64 10.31
C VAL A 128 1.26 19.13 11.42
N VAL A 129 0.34 19.98 11.88
CA VAL A 129 -0.63 19.65 12.93
C VAL A 129 -1.90 19.09 12.30
N GLY A 130 -2.37 17.95 12.81
CA GLY A 130 -3.62 17.34 12.37
C GLY A 130 -4.84 18.17 12.79
N GLN A 131 -5.88 18.23 11.95
CA GLN A 131 -7.09 19.02 12.24
C GLN A 131 -7.90 18.57 13.48
N ARG A 132 -7.55 17.43 14.10
CA ARG A 132 -8.28 16.85 15.24
C ARG A 132 -7.35 16.39 16.37
N THR A 133 -6.15 16.93 16.46
CA THR A 133 -5.25 16.73 17.61
C THR A 133 -5.59 17.67 18.75
#